data_AF-A0A800AWQ3-F1
#
_entry.id   AF-A0A800AWQ3-F1
#
_cell.length_a   1.000
_cell.length_b   1.000
_cell.length_c   1.000
_cell.angle_alpha   90.00
_cell.angle_beta   90.00
_cell.angle_gamma   90.00
#
_symmetry.space_group_name_H-M   'P 1'
#
loop_
_entity.id
_entity.type
_entity.pdbx_description
1 polymer ?
#
loop_
_entity_poly.entity_id
_entity_poly.type
_entity_poly.pdbx_seq_one_letter_code
_entity_poly.pdbx_strand_id
1 'polypeptide(L)'
;MGNIVETLIKYLLKKDIIKFFKIENSFFLYKKLDKKINLSKDIIKLNYLNESPFAEEENSITSILSEKNLFLWFHKGKQQRYLPEALLVYRQLVKEHQNVISIIEGDVEKIILIKEQILISSFSKRKLKKNDILLLKEEYGIDKVITIPAHEYDDFLEKSYKFITIYDLLNILNIQIDFKSLGTRLLMFMALPLLISSIAIGLFMGTYLYLLEEEENRLKEEFSRNKVNTLSIKNSVTNNKDENIQFNLLSNEFKYYEKTTAISNIIQVTKDL
;
A
#
# COMPACT_ATOMS: atom_id res chain seq x y z
N MET A 1 -7.52 -6.99 -10.44
CA MET A 1 -7.07 -5.65 -10.03
C MET A 1 -5.64 -5.46 -10.55
N GLY A 2 -5.42 -4.51 -11.47
CA GLY A 2 -4.08 -4.26 -12.01
C GLY A 2 -3.12 -3.73 -10.94
N ASN A 3 -1.84 -4.07 -11.05
CA ASN A 3 -0.83 -3.53 -10.14
C ASN A 3 -0.68 -2.01 -10.42
N ILE A 4 -0.95 -1.17 -9.40
CA ILE A 4 -0.85 0.29 -9.50
C ILE A 4 0.57 0.72 -9.94
N VAL A 5 1.60 0.00 -9.47
CA VAL A 5 3.00 0.30 -9.81
C VAL A 5 3.28 0.03 -11.28
N GLU A 6 2.75 -1.06 -11.84
CA GLU A 6 2.87 -1.37 -13.27
C GLU A 6 2.26 -0.26 -14.14
N THR A 7 1.04 0.17 -13.79
CA THR A 7 0.32 1.24 -14.52
C THR A 7 1.11 2.54 -14.46
N LEU A 8 1.68 2.86 -13.29
CA LEU A 8 2.50 4.05 -13.11
C LEU A 8 3.80 3.98 -13.92
N ILE A 9 4.49 2.85 -13.95
CA ILE A 9 5.70 2.66 -14.77
C ILE A 9 5.38 2.90 -16.25
N LYS A 10 4.32 2.25 -16.77
CA LYS A 10 3.87 2.43 -18.17
C LYS A 10 3.57 3.89 -18.48
N TYR A 11 2.90 4.59 -17.57
CA TYR A 11 2.61 6.02 -17.70
C TYR A 11 3.89 6.88 -17.71
N LEU A 12 4.81 6.65 -16.76
CA LEU A 12 6.06 7.40 -16.64
C LEU A 12 6.97 7.22 -17.86
N LEU A 13 7.03 6.01 -18.42
CA LEU A 13 7.74 5.71 -19.65
C LEU A 13 7.13 6.43 -20.85
N LYS A 14 5.80 6.34 -21.00
CA LYS A 14 5.06 7.02 -22.08
C LYS A 14 5.22 8.55 -22.05
N LYS A 15 5.51 9.12 -20.88
CA LYS A 15 5.73 10.56 -20.68
C LYS A 15 7.20 10.98 -20.70
N ASP A 16 8.12 10.05 -21.00
CA ASP A 16 9.58 10.27 -20.95
C ASP A 16 10.08 10.80 -19.59
N ILE A 17 9.34 10.52 -18.50
CA ILE A 17 9.72 10.91 -17.14
C ILE A 17 10.79 9.97 -16.61
N ILE A 18 10.69 8.69 -16.97
CA ILE A 18 11.75 7.68 -16.77
C ILE A 18 12.13 7.10 -18.13
N LYS A 19 13.39 6.70 -18.28
CA LYS A 19 13.87 6.00 -19.48
C LYS A 19 14.51 4.68 -19.13
N PHE A 20 14.49 3.74 -20.06
CA PHE A 20 15.29 2.53 -19.96
C PHE A 20 16.71 2.78 -20.42
N PHE A 21 17.68 2.19 -19.72
CA PHE A 21 18.94 1.85 -20.36
C PHE A 21 19.05 0.33 -20.44
N LYS A 22 19.65 -0.11 -21.53
CA LYS A 22 19.88 -1.52 -21.82
C LYS A 22 21.11 -2.04 -21.11
N ILE A 23 21.15 -3.34 -20.81
CA ILE A 23 22.30 -4.03 -20.20
C ILE A 23 23.59 -3.74 -20.99
N GLU A 24 23.51 -3.77 -22.31
CA GLU A 24 24.62 -3.48 -23.23
C GLU A 24 25.23 -2.09 -23.11
N ASN A 25 24.48 -1.13 -22.56
CA ASN A 25 24.90 0.26 -22.38
C ASN A 25 25.24 0.57 -20.92
N SER A 26 25.46 -0.47 -20.11
CA SER A 26 25.72 -0.32 -18.68
C SER A 26 26.83 -1.24 -18.19
N PHE A 27 27.48 -0.81 -17.11
CA PHE A 27 28.36 -1.66 -16.33
C PHE A 27 27.74 -1.85 -14.95
N PHE A 28 27.63 -3.11 -14.51
CA PHE A 28 26.99 -3.45 -13.24
C PHE A 28 28.03 -3.82 -12.18
N LEU A 29 27.82 -3.32 -10.97
CA LEU A 29 28.61 -3.65 -9.79
C LEU A 29 27.69 -3.96 -8.61
N TYR A 30 27.97 -5.07 -7.95
CA TYR A 30 27.33 -5.46 -6.71
C TYR A 30 28.29 -5.30 -5.53
N LYS A 31 27.80 -4.73 -4.42
CA LYS A 31 28.52 -4.67 -3.15
C LYS A 31 27.62 -5.08 -2.00
N LYS A 32 28.10 -6.00 -1.15
CA LYS A 32 27.47 -6.34 0.12
C LYS A 32 28.05 -5.46 1.23
N LEU A 33 27.20 -4.73 1.92
CA LEU A 33 27.56 -3.87 3.04
C LEU A 33 27.53 -4.67 4.35
N ASP A 34 28.44 -4.37 5.28
CA ASP A 34 28.53 -5.09 6.56
C ASP A 34 27.28 -4.86 7.43
N LYS A 35 26.73 -3.65 7.35
CA LYS A 35 25.56 -3.20 8.11
C LYS A 35 24.55 -2.51 7.20
N LYS A 36 23.29 -2.54 7.65
CA LYS A 36 22.20 -1.78 7.01
C LYS A 36 22.42 -0.30 7.28
N ILE A 37 22.76 0.46 6.24
CA ILE A 37 23.02 1.90 6.31
C ILE A 37 22.23 2.62 5.24
N ASN A 38 21.77 3.83 5.51
CA ASN A 38 21.20 4.67 4.47
C ASN A 38 22.34 5.44 3.80
N LEU A 39 22.56 5.19 2.51
CA LEU A 39 23.54 5.90 1.70
C LEU A 39 22.83 6.96 0.85
N SER A 40 23.26 8.20 0.95
CA SER A 40 22.83 9.25 0.03
C SER A 40 23.47 9.02 -1.35
N LYS A 41 22.89 9.62 -2.39
CA LYS A 41 23.43 9.52 -3.76
C LYS A 41 24.82 10.15 -3.88
N ASP A 42 25.07 11.22 -3.13
CA ASP A 42 26.37 11.88 -3.13
C ASP A 42 27.44 10.99 -2.48
N ILE A 43 27.08 10.27 -1.40
CA ILE A 43 27.99 9.29 -0.79
C ILE A 43 28.24 8.13 -1.78
N ILE A 44 27.21 7.62 -2.45
CA ILE A 44 27.38 6.56 -3.46
C ILE A 44 28.30 7.02 -4.59
N LYS A 45 28.10 8.22 -5.12
CA LYS A 45 28.98 8.79 -6.15
C LYS A 45 30.40 8.95 -5.63
N LEU A 46 30.59 9.56 -4.46
CA LEU A 46 31.92 9.78 -3.88
C LEU A 46 32.71 8.48 -3.72
N ASN A 47 32.05 7.39 -3.35
CA ASN A 47 32.73 6.12 -3.07
C ASN A 47 32.88 5.21 -4.29
N TYR A 48 32.00 5.30 -5.28
CA TYR A 48 31.93 4.30 -6.37
C TYR A 48 32.08 4.88 -7.77
N LEU A 49 32.12 6.21 -7.97
CA LEU A 49 32.21 6.79 -9.32
C LEU A 49 33.48 6.34 -10.07
N ASN A 50 34.60 6.17 -9.36
CA ASN A 50 35.88 5.74 -9.90
C ASN A 50 35.91 4.26 -10.34
N GLU A 51 34.91 3.46 -9.95
CA GLU A 51 34.76 2.06 -10.37
C GLU A 51 34.11 1.95 -11.76
N SER A 52 33.68 3.08 -12.33
CA SER A 52 33.05 3.10 -13.64
C SER A 52 34.07 2.95 -14.77
N PRO A 53 33.77 2.13 -15.79
CA PRO A 53 34.60 2.05 -16.99
C PRO A 53 34.35 3.19 -17.98
N PHE A 54 33.42 4.12 -17.69
CA PHE A 54 33.09 5.24 -18.57
C PHE A 54 33.91 6.49 -18.24
N ALA A 55 34.16 7.33 -19.25
CA ALA A 55 34.80 8.63 -19.04
C ALA A 55 34.01 9.49 -18.04
N GLU A 56 34.73 10.19 -17.16
CA GLU A 56 34.15 10.92 -16.02
C GLU A 56 33.03 11.89 -16.41
N GLU A 57 33.18 12.57 -17.55
CA GLU A 57 32.24 13.61 -18.02
C GLU A 57 30.84 13.07 -18.40
N GLU A 58 30.72 11.78 -18.70
CA GLU A 58 29.46 11.13 -19.12
C GLU A 58 28.92 10.16 -18.08
N ASN A 59 29.65 9.96 -16.97
CA ASN A 59 29.44 8.87 -16.03
C ASN A 59 28.29 9.18 -15.06
N SER A 60 27.23 8.36 -15.13
CA SER A 60 26.11 8.39 -14.20
C SER A 60 25.96 7.05 -13.49
N ILE A 61 25.54 7.10 -12.23
CA ILE A 61 25.26 5.92 -11.40
C ILE A 61 23.77 5.88 -11.09
N THR A 62 23.11 4.80 -11.49
CA THR A 62 21.82 4.39 -10.92
C THR A 62 22.08 3.37 -9.84
N SER A 63 21.54 3.60 -8.65
CA SER A 63 21.81 2.74 -7.48
C SER A 63 20.52 2.30 -6.80
N ILE A 64 20.45 1.04 -6.39
CA ILE A 64 19.39 0.52 -5.52
C ILE A 64 20.04 -0.15 -4.32
N LEU A 65 19.60 0.26 -3.14
CA LEU A 65 20.00 -0.35 -1.88
C LEU A 65 18.83 -1.16 -1.32
N SER A 66 19.03 -2.48 -1.18
CA SER A 66 18.08 -3.37 -0.54
C SER A 66 18.76 -4.02 0.66
N GLU A 67 18.40 -3.57 1.86
CA GLU A 67 19.01 -4.00 3.13
C GLU A 67 20.53 -3.78 3.18
N LYS A 68 21.32 -4.82 2.91
CA LYS A 68 22.78 -4.79 2.85
C LYS A 68 23.32 -4.90 1.41
N ASN A 69 22.44 -5.08 0.43
CA ASN A 69 22.82 -5.34 -0.96
C ASN A 69 22.73 -4.03 -1.75
N LEU A 70 23.88 -3.52 -2.15
CA LEU A 70 23.99 -2.33 -2.99
C LEU A 70 24.21 -2.76 -4.45
N PHE A 71 23.25 -2.41 -5.28
CA PHE A 71 23.27 -2.63 -6.72
C PHE A 71 23.60 -1.31 -7.41
N LEU A 72 24.64 -1.30 -8.24
CA LEU A 72 25.13 -0.12 -8.95
C LEU A 72 25.14 -0.41 -10.44
N TRP A 73 24.53 0.48 -11.22
CA TRP A 73 24.61 0.48 -12.67
C TRP A 73 25.22 1.80 -13.12
N PHE A 74 26.41 1.70 -13.69
CA PHE A 74 27.07 2.78 -14.38
C PHE A 74 26.55 2.84 -15.80
N HIS A 75 26.29 4.05 -16.30
CA HIS A 75 25.83 4.28 -17.67
C HIS A 75 26.23 5.66 -18.16
N LYS A 76 26.23 5.83 -19.48
CA LYS A 76 26.46 7.12 -20.12
C LYS A 76 25.18 7.94 -20.16
N GLY A 77 25.22 9.14 -19.59
CA GLY A 77 24.11 10.08 -19.70
C GLY A 77 24.13 11.16 -18.64
N LYS A 78 23.55 12.32 -18.95
CA LYS A 78 23.28 13.37 -17.95
C LYS A 78 22.06 12.98 -17.12
N GLN A 79 22.11 13.27 -15.81
CA GLN A 79 21.13 12.99 -14.75
C GLN A 79 19.65 12.85 -15.21
N GLN A 80 19.31 11.73 -15.83
CA GLN A 80 17.95 11.32 -16.13
C GLN A 80 17.55 10.19 -15.19
N ARG A 81 16.25 10.05 -14.96
CA ARG A 81 15.68 8.98 -14.14
C ARG A 81 15.68 7.72 -15.00
N TYR A 82 16.62 6.82 -14.74
CA TYR A 82 16.73 5.60 -15.52
C TYR A 82 16.27 4.37 -14.75
N LEU A 83 15.48 3.53 -15.41
CA LEU A 83 15.11 2.21 -14.97
C LEU A 83 16.06 1.19 -15.64
N PRO A 84 16.91 0.48 -14.88
CA PRO A 84 17.83 -0.51 -15.45
C PRO A 84 17.05 -1.70 -16.02
N GLU A 85 17.35 -2.09 -17.26
CA GLU A 85 16.82 -3.33 -17.86
C GLU A 85 17.19 -4.56 -17.01
N ALA A 86 18.42 -4.62 -16.49
CA ALA A 86 18.86 -5.71 -15.61
C ALA A 86 18.00 -5.86 -14.33
N LEU A 87 17.53 -4.74 -13.78
CA LEU A 87 16.69 -4.75 -12.58
C LEU A 87 15.35 -5.44 -12.86
N LEU A 88 14.74 -5.12 -13.99
CA LEU A 88 13.49 -5.72 -14.43
C LEU A 88 13.62 -7.24 -14.56
N VAL A 89 14.65 -7.68 -15.29
CA VAL A 89 14.92 -9.11 -15.49
C VAL A 89 15.18 -9.81 -14.16
N TYR A 90 16.00 -9.22 -13.30
CA TYR A 90 16.26 -9.75 -11.96
C TYR A 90 14.99 -9.93 -11.13
N ARG A 91 14.15 -8.89 -11.06
CA ARG A 91 12.92 -8.87 -10.24
C ARG A 91 11.91 -9.92 -10.69
N GLN A 92 11.86 -10.22 -11.99
CA GLN A 92 11.07 -11.31 -12.54
C GLN A 92 11.65 -12.67 -12.15
N LEU A 93 12.92 -12.92 -12.46
CA LEU A 93 13.53 -14.25 -12.34
C LEU A 93 13.72 -14.72 -10.90
N VAL A 94 13.99 -13.80 -9.97
CA VAL A 94 14.21 -14.13 -8.55
C VAL A 94 12.98 -14.75 -7.89
N LYS A 95 11.78 -14.61 -8.49
CA LYS A 95 10.55 -15.24 -8.02
C LYS A 95 10.53 -16.76 -8.21
N GLU A 96 11.22 -17.23 -9.23
CA GLU A 96 11.17 -18.63 -9.66
C GLU A 96 12.50 -19.34 -9.42
N HIS A 97 13.60 -18.59 -9.32
CA HIS A 97 14.94 -19.14 -9.30
C HIS A 97 15.81 -18.49 -8.22
N GLN A 98 16.42 -19.32 -7.38
CA GLN A 98 17.37 -18.90 -6.35
C GLN A 98 18.79 -18.74 -6.91
N ASN A 99 19.22 -19.68 -7.76
CA ASN A 99 20.53 -19.71 -8.40
C ASN A 99 20.34 -19.97 -9.90
N VAL A 100 20.66 -19.00 -10.76
CA VAL A 100 20.49 -19.13 -12.21
C VAL A 100 21.41 -18.20 -12.99
N ILE A 101 21.94 -18.71 -14.10
CA ILE A 101 22.52 -17.91 -15.19
C ILE A 101 21.46 -17.79 -16.26
N SER A 102 21.05 -16.57 -16.58
CA SER A 102 20.03 -16.31 -17.59
C SER A 102 20.67 -15.63 -18.79
N ILE A 103 20.46 -16.22 -19.96
CA ILE A 103 21.00 -15.74 -21.23
C ILE A 103 19.81 -15.27 -22.05
N ILE A 104 19.78 -13.99 -22.39
CA ILE A 104 18.78 -13.42 -23.30
C ILE A 104 19.41 -13.37 -24.68
N GLU A 105 18.80 -14.07 -25.63
CA GLU A 105 19.29 -14.17 -27.00
C GLU A 105 19.15 -12.85 -27.76
N GLY A 106 20.06 -12.63 -28.70
CA GLY A 106 20.08 -11.48 -29.60
C GLY A 106 21.45 -11.34 -30.29
N ASP A 107 21.63 -10.30 -31.10
CA ASP A 107 22.93 -9.97 -31.70
C ASP A 107 24.01 -9.68 -30.64
N VAL A 108 23.55 -9.16 -29.50
CA VAL A 108 24.31 -9.01 -28.27
C VAL A 108 23.54 -9.77 -27.20
N GLU A 109 24.08 -10.92 -26.79
CA GLU A 109 23.49 -11.73 -25.73
C GLU A 109 23.65 -10.98 -24.40
N LYS A 110 22.58 -10.93 -23.61
CA LYS A 110 22.59 -10.31 -22.28
C LYS A 110 22.60 -11.41 -21.24
N ILE A 111 23.45 -11.28 -20.25
CA ILE A 111 23.68 -12.28 -19.22
C ILE A 111 23.32 -11.66 -17.87
N ILE A 112 22.51 -12.39 -17.11
CA ILE A 112 22.08 -12.05 -15.75
C ILE A 112 22.42 -13.24 -14.87
N LEU A 113 23.21 -13.01 -13.82
CA LEU A 113 23.55 -14.03 -12.83
C LEU A 113 22.87 -13.72 -11.50
N ILE A 114 22.06 -14.67 -11.03
CA ILE A 114 21.39 -14.61 -9.73
C ILE A 114 21.95 -15.75 -8.88
N LYS A 115 22.40 -15.44 -7.68
CA LYS A 115 22.85 -16.43 -6.69
C LYS A 115 22.26 -16.07 -5.34
N GLU A 116 21.71 -17.06 -4.65
CA GLU A 116 21.04 -16.87 -3.35
C GLU A 116 19.99 -15.74 -3.38
N GLN A 117 19.23 -15.66 -4.49
CA GLN A 117 18.24 -14.61 -4.74
C GLN A 117 18.81 -13.18 -4.90
N ILE A 118 20.11 -13.03 -5.09
CA ILE A 118 20.79 -11.74 -5.27
C ILE A 118 21.29 -11.64 -6.72
N LEU A 119 21.07 -10.50 -7.36
CA LEU A 119 21.74 -10.17 -8.63
C LEU A 119 23.23 -9.93 -8.37
N ILE A 120 24.06 -10.88 -8.76
CA ILE A 120 25.51 -10.83 -8.50
C ILE A 120 26.30 -10.27 -9.70
N SER A 121 25.77 -10.43 -10.91
CA SER A 121 26.40 -9.89 -12.12
C SER A 121 25.37 -9.69 -13.23
N SER A 122 25.60 -8.67 -14.07
CA SER A 122 24.84 -8.41 -15.29
C SER A 122 25.75 -7.77 -16.33
N PHE A 123 25.84 -8.38 -17.51
CA PHE A 123 26.69 -7.90 -18.59
C PHE A 123 26.18 -8.38 -19.94
N SER A 124 26.82 -7.95 -21.02
CA SER A 124 26.45 -8.34 -22.38
C SER A 124 27.67 -8.83 -23.17
N LYS A 125 27.46 -9.78 -24.09
CA LYS A 125 28.51 -10.31 -24.97
C LYS A 125 27.92 -10.61 -26.35
N ARG A 126 28.62 -10.25 -27.43
CA ARG A 126 28.17 -10.52 -28.82
C ARG A 126 28.04 -12.00 -29.18
N LYS A 127 28.83 -12.87 -28.53
CA LYS A 127 28.82 -14.30 -28.81
C LYS A 127 29.36 -15.07 -27.60
N LEU A 128 28.46 -15.77 -26.94
CA LEU A 128 28.70 -16.65 -25.81
C LEU A 128 29.01 -18.04 -26.37
N LYS A 129 30.23 -18.51 -26.12
CA LYS A 129 30.64 -19.88 -26.47
C LYS A 129 30.23 -20.82 -25.35
N LYS A 130 30.11 -22.12 -25.65
CA LYS A 130 29.86 -23.16 -24.62
C LYS A 130 30.86 -23.11 -23.48
N ASN A 131 32.13 -22.85 -23.77
CA ASN A 131 33.18 -22.73 -22.75
C ASN A 131 32.97 -21.49 -21.86
N ASP A 132 32.40 -20.39 -22.37
CA ASP A 132 32.09 -19.22 -21.54
C ASP A 132 30.99 -19.56 -20.53
N ILE A 133 29.96 -20.29 -20.97
CA ILE A 133 28.90 -20.76 -20.08
C ILE A 133 29.49 -21.66 -19.00
N LEU A 134 30.35 -22.62 -19.36
CA LEU A 134 31.00 -23.51 -18.40
C LEU A 134 31.81 -22.72 -17.36
N LEU A 135 32.62 -21.75 -17.80
CA LEU A 135 33.37 -20.88 -16.91
C LEU A 135 32.47 -20.11 -15.94
N LEU A 136 31.34 -19.57 -16.42
CA LEU A 136 30.38 -18.89 -15.54
C LEU A 136 29.76 -19.86 -14.52
N LYS A 137 29.46 -21.10 -14.92
CA LYS A 137 28.92 -22.11 -14.00
C LYS A 137 29.93 -22.42 -12.90
N GLU A 138 31.20 -22.58 -13.26
CA GLU A 138 32.30 -22.90 -12.34
C GLU A 138 32.64 -21.71 -11.41
N GLU A 139 32.85 -20.52 -11.96
CA GLU A 139 33.22 -19.31 -11.21
C GLU A 139 32.17 -18.95 -10.15
N TYR A 140 30.89 -19.06 -10.51
CA TYR A 140 29.79 -18.67 -9.63
C TYR A 140 29.18 -19.85 -8.88
N GLY A 141 29.53 -21.10 -9.21
CA GLY A 141 28.93 -22.30 -8.65
C GLY A 141 27.42 -22.40 -8.94
N ILE A 142 27.01 -22.09 -10.17
CA ILE A 142 25.59 -22.07 -10.60
C ILE A 142 25.39 -23.07 -11.74
N ASP A 143 24.68 -24.16 -11.48
CA ASP A 143 24.47 -25.19 -12.51
C ASP A 143 23.30 -24.91 -13.45
N LYS A 144 22.32 -24.13 -13.00
CA LYS A 144 21.12 -23.85 -13.76
C LYS A 144 21.36 -22.72 -14.75
N VAL A 145 21.17 -23.02 -16.03
CA VAL A 145 21.19 -22.03 -17.12
C VAL A 145 19.80 -22.00 -17.75
N ILE A 146 19.25 -20.81 -17.93
CA ILE A 146 18.02 -20.59 -18.70
C ILE A 146 18.33 -19.68 -19.88
N THR A 147 17.61 -19.91 -20.97
CA THR A 147 17.72 -19.09 -22.17
C THR A 147 16.36 -18.45 -22.44
N ILE A 148 16.34 -17.14 -22.64
CA ILE A 148 15.15 -16.37 -23.00
C ILE A 148 15.29 -16.00 -24.48
N PRO A 149 14.43 -16.52 -25.37
CA PRO A 149 14.49 -16.20 -26.78
C PRO A 149 14.27 -14.70 -27.05
N ALA A 150 14.96 -14.17 -28.06
CA ALA A 150 14.88 -12.75 -28.41
C ALA A 150 13.44 -12.27 -28.66
N HIS A 151 12.63 -13.10 -29.30
CA HIS A 151 11.25 -12.78 -29.67
C HIS A 151 10.27 -12.76 -28.49
N GLU A 152 10.63 -13.37 -27.35
CA GLU A 152 9.81 -13.34 -26.13
C GLU A 152 10.22 -12.22 -25.17
N TYR A 153 11.35 -11.56 -25.45
CA TYR A 153 12.03 -10.74 -24.45
C TYR A 153 11.32 -9.42 -24.15
N ASP A 154 10.70 -8.78 -25.14
CA ASP A 154 9.95 -7.54 -24.93
C ASP A 154 8.70 -7.79 -24.05
N ASP A 155 7.96 -8.86 -24.34
CA ASP A 155 6.83 -9.32 -23.53
C ASP A 155 7.28 -9.68 -22.10
N PHE A 156 8.44 -10.33 -21.98
CA PHE A 156 9.04 -10.66 -20.69
C PHE A 156 9.36 -9.39 -19.88
N LEU A 157 9.94 -8.37 -20.51
CA LEU A 157 10.21 -7.09 -19.88
C LEU A 157 8.93 -6.38 -19.47
N GLU A 158 7.90 -6.34 -20.30
CA GLU A 158 6.63 -5.69 -19.92
C GLU A 158 5.98 -6.40 -18.72
N LYS A 159 5.96 -7.73 -18.71
CA LYS A 159 5.45 -8.54 -17.59
C LYS A 159 6.22 -8.29 -16.29
N SER A 160 7.50 -7.93 -16.37
CA SER A 160 8.34 -7.69 -15.20
C SER A 160 7.97 -6.42 -14.41
N TYR A 161 7.26 -5.47 -15.02
CA TYR A 161 6.91 -4.19 -14.38
C TYR A 161 6.07 -4.38 -13.12
N LYS A 162 5.24 -5.43 -13.07
CA LYS A 162 4.43 -5.78 -11.90
C LYS A 162 5.26 -6.24 -10.70
N PHE A 163 6.55 -6.54 -10.88
CA PHE A 163 7.47 -6.95 -9.83
C PHE A 163 8.35 -5.83 -9.31
N ILE A 164 8.26 -4.64 -9.90
CA ILE A 164 8.89 -3.45 -9.36
C ILE A 164 8.11 -2.96 -8.14
N THR A 165 8.84 -2.71 -7.06
CA THR A 165 8.25 -2.18 -5.84
C THR A 165 8.11 -0.66 -5.93
N ILE A 166 7.21 -0.08 -5.15
CA ILE A 166 7.13 1.38 -5.04
C ILE A 166 8.45 2.00 -4.54
N TYR A 167 9.20 1.28 -3.69
CA TYR A 167 10.49 1.72 -3.19
C TYR A 167 11.55 1.79 -4.30
N ASP A 168 11.60 0.78 -5.18
CA ASP A 168 12.47 0.80 -6.36
C ASP A 168 12.14 2.02 -7.24
N LEU A 169 10.85 2.27 -7.48
CA LEU A 169 10.40 3.39 -8.32
C LEU A 169 10.76 4.75 -7.71
N LEU A 170 10.57 4.93 -6.40
CA LEU A 170 10.94 6.17 -5.71
C LEU A 170 12.45 6.43 -5.76
N ASN A 171 13.25 5.38 -5.60
CA ASN A 171 14.71 5.48 -5.75
C ASN A 171 15.12 5.94 -7.15
N ILE A 172 14.47 5.40 -8.19
CA ILE A 172 14.68 5.78 -9.60
C ILE A 172 14.24 7.22 -9.86
N LEU A 173 13.11 7.64 -9.29
CA LEU A 173 12.59 9.01 -9.43
C LEU A 173 13.39 10.06 -8.65
N ASN A 174 14.38 9.62 -7.85
CA ASN A 174 15.15 10.45 -6.93
C ASN A 174 14.28 11.08 -5.83
N ILE A 175 13.19 10.43 -5.42
CA ILE A 175 12.32 10.94 -4.36
C ILE A 175 12.77 10.32 -3.05
N GLN A 176 13.40 11.12 -2.19
CA GLN A 176 13.67 10.74 -0.81
C GLN A 176 12.40 10.96 0.01
N ILE A 177 11.72 9.87 0.35
CA ILE A 177 10.59 9.91 1.26
C ILE A 177 11.14 9.83 2.69
N ASP A 178 11.06 10.95 3.42
CA ASP A 178 11.15 10.90 4.87
C ASP A 178 9.81 10.42 5.44
N PHE A 179 9.71 9.11 5.68
CA PHE A 179 8.53 8.47 6.26
C PHE A 179 8.11 9.09 7.60
N LYS A 180 9.02 9.71 8.37
CA LYS A 180 8.64 10.42 9.60
C LYS A 180 7.82 11.68 9.30
N SER A 181 8.21 12.43 8.28
CA SER A 181 7.47 13.62 7.82
C SER A 181 6.17 13.28 7.08
N LEU A 182 6.13 12.14 6.38
CA LEU A 182 4.93 11.68 5.67
C LEU A 182 3.91 11.08 6.63
N GLY A 183 4.35 10.34 7.66
CA GLY A 183 3.46 9.84 8.70
C GLY A 183 2.77 10.97 9.46
N THR A 184 3.48 12.03 9.85
CA THR A 184 2.89 13.19 10.52
C THR A 184 1.96 13.99 9.60
N ARG A 185 2.30 14.14 8.32
CA ARG A 185 1.41 14.80 7.33
C ARG A 185 0.16 13.98 7.00
N LEU A 186 0.28 12.66 6.86
CA LEU A 186 -0.86 11.76 6.65
C LEU A 186 -1.73 11.69 7.89
N LEU A 187 -1.14 11.63 9.09
CA LEU A 187 -1.87 11.73 10.34
C LEU A 187 -2.60 13.07 10.44
N MET A 188 -1.99 14.20 10.08
CA MET A 188 -2.71 15.48 10.02
C MET A 188 -3.86 15.46 9.01
N PHE A 189 -3.63 14.90 7.82
CA PHE A 189 -4.65 14.80 6.77
C PHE A 189 -5.81 13.87 7.14
N MET A 190 -5.58 12.84 7.95
CA MET A 190 -6.62 11.92 8.45
C MET A 190 -7.25 12.42 9.75
N ALA A 191 -6.48 13.11 10.61
CA ALA A 191 -6.95 13.61 11.90
C ALA A 191 -8.05 14.67 11.74
N LEU A 192 -7.94 15.54 10.73
CA LEU A 192 -8.95 16.58 10.50
C LEU A 192 -10.33 15.99 10.11
N PRO A 193 -10.46 15.08 9.12
CA PRO A 193 -11.72 14.40 8.85
C PRO A 193 -12.24 13.60 10.05
N LEU A 194 -11.37 12.92 10.80
CA LEU A 194 -11.76 12.16 11.99
C LEU A 194 -12.28 13.06 13.11
N LEU A 195 -11.66 14.23 13.33
CA LEU A 195 -12.08 15.21 14.33
C LEU A 195 -13.39 15.89 13.94
N ILE A 196 -13.58 16.20 12.66
CA ILE A 196 -14.87 16.70 12.15
C ILE A 196 -15.95 15.63 12.32
N SER A 197 -15.62 14.36 12.05
CA SER A 197 -16.56 13.25 12.21
C SER A 197 -16.92 13.03 13.68
N SER A 198 -15.97 13.12 14.61
CA SER A 198 -16.25 12.98 16.05
C SER A 198 -17.08 14.14 16.59
N ILE A 199 -16.83 15.37 16.15
CA ILE A 199 -17.68 16.53 16.48
C ILE A 199 -19.09 16.34 15.91
N ALA A 200 -19.21 15.90 14.65
CA ALA A 200 -20.51 15.65 14.03
C ALA A 200 -21.29 14.53 14.75
N ILE A 201 -20.62 13.44 15.15
CA ILE A 201 -21.22 12.35 15.94
C ILE A 201 -21.65 12.88 17.31
N GLY A 202 -20.81 13.67 17.98
CA GLY A 202 -21.14 14.27 19.28
C GLY A 202 -22.35 15.20 19.22
N LEU A 203 -22.41 16.07 18.20
CA LEU A 203 -23.56 16.93 17.95
C LEU A 203 -24.81 16.13 17.61
N PHE A 204 -24.69 15.11 16.76
CA PHE A 204 -25.79 14.22 16.40
C PHE A 204 -26.34 13.48 17.63
N MET A 205 -25.47 12.87 18.44
CA MET A 205 -25.84 12.17 19.68
C MET A 205 -26.48 13.14 20.69
N GLY A 206 -25.94 14.36 20.84
CA GLY A 206 -26.53 15.38 21.69
C GLY A 206 -27.94 15.78 21.25
N THR A 207 -28.15 16.03 19.95
CA THR A 207 -29.49 16.33 19.42
C THR A 207 -30.46 15.16 19.54
N TYR A 208 -29.95 13.94 19.34
CA TYR A 208 -30.75 12.71 19.45
C TYR A 208 -31.18 12.44 20.90
N LEU A 209 -30.27 12.62 21.87
CA LEU A 209 -30.57 12.54 23.30
C LEU A 209 -31.62 13.57 23.71
N TYR A 210 -31.48 14.82 23.25
CA TYR A 210 -32.47 15.87 23.53
C TYR A 210 -33.87 15.51 23.01
N LEU A 211 -33.97 15.02 21.78
CA LEU A 211 -35.24 14.58 21.19
C LEU A 211 -35.85 13.39 21.94
N LEU A 212 -35.02 12.44 22.39
CA LEU A 212 -35.47 11.31 23.20
C LEU A 212 -35.98 11.75 24.57
N GLU A 213 -35.30 12.69 25.24
CA GLU A 213 -35.75 13.25 26.52
C GLU A 213 -37.07 14.03 26.36
N GLU A 214 -37.22 14.79 25.27
CA GLU A 214 -38.47 15.47 24.94
C GLU A 214 -39.62 14.47 24.72
N GLU A 215 -39.37 13.38 23.98
CA GLU A 215 -40.37 12.33 23.77
C GLU A 215 -40.69 11.55 25.05
N GLU A 216 -39.71 11.27 25.91
CA GLU A 216 -39.92 10.65 27.22
C GLU A 216 -40.82 11.54 28.10
N ASN A 217 -40.53 12.84 28.14
CA ASN A 217 -41.32 13.80 28.91
C ASN A 217 -42.76 13.89 28.38
N ARG A 218 -42.94 13.97 27.05
CA ARG A 218 -44.27 13.94 26.42
C ARG A 218 -45.03 12.66 26.79
N LEU A 219 -44.40 11.50 26.73
CA LEU A 219 -45.03 10.22 27.08
C LEU A 219 -45.37 10.13 28.57
N LYS A 220 -44.54 10.67 29.47
CA LYS A 220 -44.85 10.77 30.91
C LYS A 220 -46.05 11.66 31.19
N GLU A 221 -46.16 12.78 30.47
CA GLU A 221 -47.33 13.65 30.56
C GLU A 221 -48.60 12.97 30.05
N GLU A 222 -48.54 12.32 28.88
CA GLU A 222 -49.67 11.56 28.31
C GLU A 222 -50.09 10.43 29.23
N PHE A 223 -49.15 9.69 29.80
CA PHE A 223 -49.43 8.64 30.79
C PHE A 223 -50.12 9.23 32.03
N SER A 224 -49.63 10.36 32.54
CA SER A 224 -50.22 11.01 33.72
C SER A 224 -51.65 11.51 33.44
N ARG A 225 -51.89 12.09 32.26
CA ARG A 225 -53.24 12.51 31.81
C ARG A 225 -54.17 11.31 31.64
N ASN A 226 -53.70 10.25 30.99
CA ASN A 226 -54.47 9.01 30.83
C ASN A 226 -54.80 8.39 32.18
N LYS A 227 -53.85 8.33 33.12
CA LYS A 227 -54.10 7.81 34.47
C LYS A 227 -55.15 8.63 35.23
N VAL A 228 -55.11 9.96 35.14
CA VAL A 228 -56.15 10.84 35.72
C VAL A 228 -57.50 10.62 35.04
N ASN A 229 -57.53 10.51 33.71
CA ASN A 229 -58.75 10.23 32.96
C ASN A 229 -59.30 8.83 33.32
N THR A 230 -58.47 7.79 33.38
CA THR A 230 -58.83 6.44 33.83
C THR A 230 -59.36 6.46 35.25
N LEU A 231 -58.76 7.21 36.18
CA LEU A 231 -59.26 7.37 37.55
C LEU A 231 -60.62 8.08 37.56
N SER A 232 -60.81 9.14 36.76
CA SER A 232 -62.09 9.84 36.63
C SER A 232 -63.18 8.94 36.02
N ILE A 233 -62.82 8.14 35.00
CA ILE A 233 -63.70 7.17 34.36
C ILE A 233 -64.03 6.05 35.34
N LYS A 234 -63.06 5.50 36.07
CA LYS A 234 -63.24 4.47 37.11
C LYS A 234 -64.14 4.96 38.26
N ASN A 235 -64.03 6.24 38.62
CA ASN A 235 -64.91 6.89 39.60
C ASN A 235 -66.33 7.15 39.05
N SER A 236 -66.49 7.29 37.73
CA SER A 236 -67.81 7.40 37.08
C SER A 236 -68.44 6.04 36.70
N VAL A 237 -67.62 5.00 36.52
CA VAL A 237 -67.99 3.62 36.16
C VAL A 237 -68.18 2.74 37.41
N THR A 238 -67.95 3.27 38.62
CA THR A 238 -68.20 2.55 39.89
C THR A 238 -69.66 2.14 40.09
N ASN A 239 -70.57 2.54 39.19
CA ASN A 239 -71.96 2.08 39.12
C ASN A 239 -72.29 1.08 37.99
N ASN A 240 -71.37 0.77 37.06
CA ASN A 240 -71.62 -0.21 35.98
C ASN A 240 -70.49 -1.24 35.87
N LYS A 241 -70.83 -2.51 36.10
CA LYS A 241 -69.93 -3.68 36.10
C LYS A 241 -69.56 -4.16 34.67
N ASP A 242 -69.05 -3.28 33.82
CA ASP A 242 -68.67 -3.67 32.45
C ASP A 242 -67.15 -3.93 32.37
N GLU A 243 -66.77 -5.22 32.44
CA GLU A 243 -65.38 -5.69 32.53
C GLU A 243 -64.54 -5.35 31.29
N ASN A 244 -65.16 -5.23 30.12
CA ASN A 244 -64.48 -4.88 28.87
C ASN A 244 -63.90 -3.45 28.87
N ILE A 245 -64.55 -2.52 29.57
CA ILE A 245 -64.08 -1.13 29.69
C ILE A 245 -62.86 -1.09 30.63
N GLN A 246 -62.88 -1.84 31.73
CA GLN A 246 -61.75 -1.90 32.66
C GLN A 246 -60.52 -2.57 32.04
N PHE A 247 -60.71 -3.63 31.23
CA PHE A 247 -59.61 -4.30 30.55
C PHE A 247 -58.96 -3.42 29.48
N ASN A 248 -59.74 -2.67 28.70
CA ASN A 248 -59.21 -1.72 27.69
C ASN A 248 -58.48 -0.53 28.32
N LEU A 249 -58.87 -0.10 29.52
CA LEU A 249 -58.16 0.97 30.25
C LEU A 249 -56.81 0.48 30.78
N LEU A 250 -56.77 -0.72 31.38
CA LEU A 250 -55.54 -1.34 31.87
C LEU A 250 -54.55 -1.68 30.74
N SER A 251 -55.05 -2.20 29.62
CA SER A 251 -54.19 -2.56 28.48
C SER A 251 -53.54 -1.33 27.84
N ASN A 252 -54.24 -0.19 27.78
CA ASN A 252 -53.66 1.07 27.34
C ASN A 252 -52.61 1.59 28.34
N GLU A 253 -52.88 1.58 29.65
CA GLU A 253 -51.90 1.99 30.66
C GLU A 253 -50.62 1.14 30.61
N PHE A 254 -50.74 -0.18 30.43
CA PHE A 254 -49.59 -1.07 30.26
C PHE A 254 -48.77 -0.76 29.00
N LYS A 255 -49.43 -0.49 27.87
CA LYS A 255 -48.76 -0.17 26.60
C LYS A 255 -47.95 1.13 26.68
N TYR A 256 -48.44 2.15 27.39
CA TYR A 256 -47.71 3.40 27.60
C TYR A 256 -46.54 3.21 28.57
N TYR A 257 -46.74 2.43 29.65
CA TYR A 257 -45.68 2.11 30.60
C TYR A 257 -44.50 1.40 29.93
N GLU A 258 -44.75 0.35 29.14
CA GLU A 258 -43.70 -0.37 28.41
C GLU A 258 -42.92 0.53 27.45
N LYS A 259 -43.63 1.42 26.72
CA LYS A 259 -42.99 2.36 25.79
C LYS A 259 -42.10 3.37 26.52
N THR A 260 -42.53 3.87 27.68
CA THR A 260 -41.72 4.78 28.50
C THR A 260 -40.48 4.10 29.08
N THR A 261 -40.61 2.87 29.57
CA THR A 261 -39.48 2.10 30.11
C THR A 261 -38.47 1.76 29.03
N ALA A 262 -38.92 1.40 27.82
CA ALA A 262 -38.03 1.12 26.69
C ALA A 262 -37.20 2.37 26.28
N ILE A 263 -37.83 3.55 26.20
CA ILE A 263 -37.15 4.80 25.85
C ILE A 263 -36.18 5.22 26.96
N SER A 264 -36.60 5.11 28.23
CA SER A 264 -35.75 5.42 29.38
C SER A 264 -34.49 4.54 29.43
N ASN A 265 -34.61 3.25 29.12
CA ASN A 265 -33.45 2.34 29.02
C ASN A 265 -32.51 2.71 27.86
N ILE A 266 -33.05 3.14 26.71
CA ILE A 266 -32.22 3.59 25.57
C ILE A 266 -31.46 4.87 25.92
N ILE A 267 -32.11 5.83 26.60
CA ILE A 267 -31.46 7.06 27.06
C ILE A 267 -30.33 6.75 28.05
N GLN A 268 -30.57 5.85 29.01
CA GLN A 268 -29.57 5.47 30.01
C GLN A 268 -28.33 4.83 29.36
N VAL A 269 -28.53 3.85 28.48
CA VAL A 269 -27.42 3.21 27.73
C VAL A 269 -26.66 4.24 26.87
N THR A 270 -27.36 5.22 26.31
CA THR A 270 -26.74 6.26 25.48
C THR A 270 -25.94 7.28 26.31
N LYS A 271 -26.30 7.52 27.58
CA LYS A 271 -25.55 8.38 28.52
C LYS A 271 -24.32 7.70 29.12
N ASP A 272 -24.33 6.37 29.20
CA ASP A 272 -23.25 5.57 29.78
C ASP A 272 -22.14 5.21 28.75
N LEU A 273 -22.32 5.58 27.48
CA LEU A 273 -21.37 5.41 26.36
C LEU A 273 -20.53 6.69 26.12
#